data_AF-A0A970EMR9-F1
#
_entry.id   AF-A0A970EMR9-F1
#
_cell.length_a   1.000
_cell.length_b   1.000
_cell.length_c   1.000
_cell.angle_alpha   90.00
_cell.angle_beta   90.00
_cell.angle_gamma   90.00
#
_symmetry.space_group_name_H-M   'P 1'
#
loop_
_entity.id
_entity.type
_entity.pdbx_description
1 polymer ?
#
loop_
_entity_poly.entity_id
_entity_poly.type
_entity_poly.pdbx_seq_one_letter_code
_entity_poly.pdbx_strand_id
1 'polypeptide(L)' 'MDLKGTSRYTVIVAAAKRARQILEGAKPLVKHSSVKPVTIALEEINDGKVRWHHTKEGIK' A
#
# COMPACT_ATOMS: atom_id res chain seq x y z
N MET A 1 -6.33 8.30 -7.41
CA MET A 1 -7.06 8.30 -6.12
C MET A 1 -6.54 9.46 -5.30
N ASP A 2 -7.42 10.32 -4.81
CA ASP A 2 -7.03 11.51 -4.08
C ASP A 2 -6.41 11.13 -2.73
N LEU A 3 -5.08 11.20 -2.63
CA LEU A 3 -4.34 11.20 -1.36
C LEU A 3 -4.73 12.40 -0.46
N LYS A 4 -5.57 13.29 -0.98
CA LYS A 4 -6.11 14.50 -0.36
C LYS A 4 -7.04 14.11 0.80
N GLY A 5 -6.44 13.88 1.96
CA GLY A 5 -7.13 13.49 3.20
C GLY A 5 -6.48 12.32 3.94
N THR A 6 -5.49 11.66 3.35
CA THR A 6 -4.75 10.58 4.03
C THR A 6 -3.53 11.15 4.76
N SER A 7 -3.35 10.78 6.04
CA SER A 7 -2.13 11.08 6.79
C SER A 7 -0.91 10.44 6.13
N ARG A 8 0.19 11.20 6.03
CA ARG A 8 1.48 10.70 5.51
C ARG A 8 1.92 9.39 6.17
N TYR A 9 1.66 9.26 7.47
CA TYR A 9 1.95 8.06 8.24
C TYR A 9 1.16 6.83 7.75
N THR A 10 -0.12 6.99 7.42
CA THR A 10 -0.95 5.90 6.92
C THR A 10 -0.43 5.38 5.58
N VAL A 11 -0.02 6.28 4.68
CA VAL A 11 0.56 5.90 3.39
C VAL A 11 1.86 5.12 3.58
N ILE A 12 2.75 5.58 4.48
CA ILE A 12 4.01 4.89 4.79
C ILE A 12 3.74 3.50 5.36
N VAL A 13 2.82 3.38 6.33
CA VAL A 13 2.47 2.09 6.94
C VAL A 13 1.82 1.15 5.93
N ALA A 14 0.93 1.65 5.06
CA ALA A 14 0.31 0.85 4.00
C ALA A 14 1.34 0.35 2.99
N ALA A 15 2.25 1.22 2.54
CA ALA A 15 3.33 0.85 1.64
C ALA A 15 4.27 -0.21 2.26
N ALA A 16 4.63 -0.04 3.55
CA ALA A 16 5.48 -1.00 4.25
C ALA A 16 4.81 -2.37 4.41
N LYS A 17 3.52 -2.40 4.80
CA LYS A 17 2.74 -3.64 4.90
C LYS A 17 2.65 -4.34 3.54
N ARG A 18 2.38 -3.58 2.48
CA ARG A 18 2.29 -4.15 1.13
C ARG A 18 3.63 -4.66 0.62
N ALA A 19 4.73 -3.93 0.88
CA ALA A 19 6.06 -4.37 0.53
C ALA A 19 6.43 -5.71 1.19
N ARG A 20 6.01 -5.94 2.44
CA ARG A 20 6.19 -7.24 3.12
C ARG A 20 5.44 -8.37 2.40
N GLN A 21 4.19 -8.14 2.00
CA GLN A 21 3.44 -9.14 1.23
C GLN A 21 4.17 -9.52 -0.05
N ILE A 22 4.72 -8.54 -0.78
CA ILE A 22 5.50 -8.77 -2.00
C ILE A 22 6.76 -9.60 -1.69
N LEU A 23 7.45 -9.29 -0.59
CA LEU A 23 8.61 -10.07 -0.12
C LEU A 23 8.24 -11.51 0.26
N GLU A 24 7.05 -11.73 0.81
CA GLU A 24 6.51 -13.05 1.16
C GLU A 24 6.01 -13.82 -0.08
N GLY A 25 6.19 -13.28 -1.29
CA GLY A 25 5.84 -13.93 -2.56
C GLY A 25 4.50 -13.52 -3.14
N ALA A 26 3.82 -12.51 -2.57
CA ALA A 26 2.60 -11.98 -3.16
C ALA A 26 2.89 -11.34 -4.51
N LYS A 27 2.02 -11.63 -5.48
CA LYS A 27 2.13 -11.05 -6.81
C LYS A 27 1.81 -9.55 -6.78
N PRO A 28 2.60 -8.74 -7.48
CA PRO A 28 2.31 -7.33 -7.65
C PRO A 28 1.13 -7.12 -8.61
N LEU A 29 0.33 -6.10 -8.32
CA LEU A 29 -0.96 -5.79 -8.94
C LEU A 29 -0.84 -4.81 -10.11
N VAL A 30 0.31 -4.16 -10.26
CA VAL A 30 0.65 -3.26 -11.36
C VAL A 30 1.83 -3.83 -12.13
N LYS A 31 1.95 -3.47 -13.42
CA LYS A 31 3.21 -3.67 -14.14
C LYS A 31 4.25 -2.75 -13.51
N HIS A 32 5.28 -3.34 -12.92
CA HIS A 32 6.41 -2.62 -12.34
C HIS A 32 7.68 -3.02 -13.09
N SER A 33 8.59 -2.06 -13.26
CA SER A 33 9.94 -2.35 -13.76
C SER A 33 10.96 -2.47 -12.62
N SER A 34 10.57 -2.10 -11.40
CA SER A 34 11.44 -2.13 -10.23
C SER A 34 11.43 -3.52 -9.57
N VAL A 35 12.56 -3.89 -8.97
CA VAL A 35 12.69 -5.11 -8.13
C VAL A 35 12.47 -4.78 -6.64
N LYS A 36 12.47 -3.49 -6.29
CA LYS A 36 12.37 -3.04 -4.89
C LYS A 36 10.90 -3.11 -4.43
N PRO A 37 10.56 -3.93 -3.43
CA PRO A 37 9.17 -4.17 -3.03
C PRO A 37 8.47 -2.90 -2.51
N VAL A 38 9.22 -1.99 -1.88
CA VAL A 38 8.68 -0.70 -1.41
C VAL A 38 8.32 0.22 -2.57
N THR A 39 9.12 0.23 -3.63
CA THR A 39 8.83 1.02 -4.84
C THR A 39 7.57 0.48 -5.50
N ILE A 40 7.48 -0.84 -5.68
CA ILE A 40 6.30 -1.49 -6.28
C ILE A 40 5.04 -1.18 -5.46
N ALA A 41 5.10 -1.30 -4.13
CA ALA A 41 3.99 -0.98 -3.25
C ALA A 41 3.53 0.49 -3.39
N LEU A 42 4.47 1.43 -3.55
CA LEU A 42 4.14 2.85 -3.75
C LEU A 42 3.50 3.10 -5.12
N GLU A 43 3.98 2.44 -6.17
CA GLU A 43 3.37 2.46 -7.50
C GLU A 43 1.93 1.91 -7.47
N GLU A 44 1.70 0.78 -6.77
CA GLU A 44 0.36 0.22 -6.59
C GLU A 44 -0.58 1.15 -5.83
N ILE A 45 -0.08 1.87 -4.81
CA ILE A 45 -0.86 2.85 -4.07
C ILE A 45 -1.17 4.07 -4.95
N ASN A 46 -0.21 4.53 -5.74
CA ASN A 46 -0.39 5.66 -6.66
C ASN A 46 -1.38 5.34 -7.79
N ASP A 47 -1.31 4.13 -8.34
CA ASP A 47 -2.28 3.59 -9.31
C ASP A 47 -3.63 3.26 -8.64
N GLY A 48 -3.65 3.24 -7.31
CA GLY A 48 -4.84 3.02 -6.50
C GLY A 48 -5.31 1.56 -6.45
N LYS A 49 -4.46 0.62 -6.85
CA LYS A 49 -4.70 -0.83 -6.72
C LYS A 49 -4.63 -1.30 -5.28
N VAL A 50 -3.96 -0.55 -4.41
CA VAL A 50 -3.87 -0.84 -2.97
C VAL A 50 -4.64 0.23 -2.20
N ARG A 51 -5.59 -0.21 -1.36
CA ARG A 51 -6.41 0.65 -0.49
C ARG A 51 -6.33 0.13 0.95
N TRP A 52 -6.41 1.05 1.90
CA TRP A 52 -6.49 0.72 3.33
C TRP A 52 -7.83 1.19 3.88
N HIS A 53 -8.44 0.36 4.71
CA HIS A 53 -9.64 0.69 5.45
C HIS A 53 -9.27 0.88 6.92
N HIS A 54 -9.59 2.06 7.47
CA HIS A 54 -9.54 2.25 8.92
C HIS A 54 -10.76 1.54 9.51
N THR A 55 -10.55 0.42 10.19
CA THR A 55 -11.60 -0.21 10.99
C THR A 55 -11.83 0.68 12.21
N LYS A 56 -12.75 1.65 12.10
CA LYS A 56 -13.30 2.36 13.27
C LYS A 56 -14.36 1.47 13.92
N GLU A 57 -13.99 0.27 14.35
CA GLU A 57 -14.83 -0.51 15.23
C GLU A 57 -14.05 -0.70 16.52
N GLY A 58 -14.30 0.24 17.43
CA GLY A 58 -13.95 0.09 18.82
C GLY A 58 -14.64 -1.16 19.34
N ILE A 59 -13.89 -1.95 20.11
CA ILE A 59 -14.46 -2.97 20.98
C ILE A 59 -15.42 -2.22 21.90
N LYS A 60 -16.72 -2.43 21.73
CA LYS A 60 -17.76 -1.94 22.63
C LYS A 60 -18.09 -3.02 23.64
#